data_AF-A0A7X9LAR3-F1
#
_entry.id   AF-A0A7X9LAR3-F1
#
_cell.length_a   1.000
_cell.length_b   1.000
_cell.length_c   1.000
_cell.angle_alpha   90.00
_cell.angle_beta   90.00
_cell.angle_gamma   90.00
#
_symmetry.space_group_name_H-M   'P 1'
#
loop_
_entity.id
_entity.type
_entity.pdbx_description
1 polymer ?
#
loop_
_entity_poly.entity_id
_entity_poly.type
_entity_poly.pdbx_seq_one_letter_code
_entity_poly.pdbx_strand_id
1 'polypeptide(L)'
;MADDDFTPWTAAGAARLREAADALIDAIRTHANAVASLTSEADVGSLFLAGDELLPALREYADAQFDYTGTNYPLNALDDLVDEEDEDGDWDGDDDGPVVGVSILRRHDYLVADEESVLTSGRHAYRRVWPDDDAEAADADVTDLGRALYQIAHADGWDALDDVAGLEPVGGVVIIRPADELLGDDPEGREEDLFAHDDDSILFRLDDVRIR
;
A
#
# COMPACT_ATOMS: atom_id res chain seq x y z
N MET A 1 8.58 -35.88 2.15
CA MET A 1 8.60 -36.70 3.37
C MET A 1 7.25 -36.46 4.03
N ALA A 2 6.41 -37.48 4.16
CA ALA A 2 5.15 -37.33 4.91
C ALA A 2 5.52 -37.39 6.40
N ASP A 3 5.08 -36.39 7.16
CA ASP A 3 5.28 -36.32 8.60
C ASP A 3 4.38 -37.37 9.25
N ASP A 4 4.98 -38.45 9.77
CA ASP A 4 4.29 -39.69 10.19
C ASP A 4 4.04 -39.73 11.71
N ASP A 5 3.99 -38.58 12.38
CA ASP A 5 3.87 -38.49 13.85
C ASP A 5 2.60 -37.77 14.35
N PHE A 6 1.68 -37.40 13.46
CA PHE A 6 0.43 -36.76 13.85
C PHE A 6 -0.57 -37.79 14.45
N THR A 7 -0.75 -37.75 15.77
CA THR A 7 -1.75 -38.57 16.49
C THR A 7 -2.83 -37.67 17.09
N PRO A 8 -3.98 -37.46 16.41
CA PRO A 8 -5.05 -36.61 16.90
C PRO A 8 -5.83 -37.24 18.07
N TRP A 9 -6.60 -36.41 18.76
CA TRP A 9 -7.60 -36.80 19.77
C TRP A 9 -7.05 -37.49 21.03
N THR A 10 -5.83 -37.16 21.44
CA THR A 10 -5.23 -37.70 22.66
C THR A 10 -5.79 -37.05 23.93
N ALA A 11 -5.77 -37.76 25.06
CA ALA A 11 -6.18 -37.19 26.35
C ALA A 11 -5.29 -35.99 26.78
N ALA A 12 -4.00 -36.04 26.43
CA ALA A 12 -3.07 -34.95 26.66
C ALA A 12 -3.40 -33.72 25.79
N GLY A 13 -3.66 -33.92 24.49
CA GLY A 13 -4.07 -32.82 23.61
C GLY A 13 -5.39 -32.19 24.04
N ALA A 14 -6.36 -33.00 24.48
CA ALA A 14 -7.62 -32.49 25.03
C ALA A 14 -7.45 -31.70 26.34
N ALA A 15 -6.41 -31.98 27.13
CA ALA A 15 -6.11 -31.21 28.33
C ALA A 15 -5.46 -29.86 27.96
N ARG A 16 -4.46 -29.88 27.06
CA ARG A 16 -3.81 -28.66 26.55
C ARG A 16 -4.80 -27.70 25.91
N LEU A 17 -5.70 -28.20 25.05
CA LEU A 17 -6.73 -27.37 24.42
C LEU A 17 -7.64 -26.68 25.45
N ARG A 18 -8.00 -27.36 26.54
CA ARG A 18 -8.84 -26.76 27.59
C ARG A 18 -8.08 -25.71 28.40
N GLU A 19 -6.82 -25.97 28.69
CA GLU A 19 -5.93 -25.03 29.40
C GLU A 19 -5.74 -23.75 28.57
N ALA A 20 -5.45 -23.89 27.27
CA ALA A 20 -5.36 -22.76 26.35
C ALA A 20 -6.69 -22.00 26.21
N ALA A 21 -7.82 -22.72 26.19
CA ALA A 21 -9.14 -22.09 26.17
C ALA A 21 -9.42 -21.26 27.43
N ASP A 22 -9.07 -21.77 28.61
CA ASP A 22 -9.23 -21.04 29.86
C ASP A 22 -8.35 -19.78 29.88
N ALA A 23 -7.10 -19.87 29.39
CA ALA A 23 -6.19 -18.73 29.27
C ALA A 23 -6.74 -17.66 28.30
N LEU A 24 -7.24 -18.06 27.13
CA LEU A 24 -7.86 -17.15 26.17
C LEU A 24 -9.12 -16.47 26.75
N ILE A 25 -9.96 -17.21 27.47
CA ILE A 25 -11.15 -16.64 28.12
C ILE A 25 -10.77 -15.56 29.12
N ASP A 26 -9.72 -15.78 29.90
CA ASP A 26 -9.25 -14.81 30.89
C ASP A 26 -8.62 -13.58 30.22
N ALA A 27 -7.84 -13.76 29.16
CA ALA A 27 -7.28 -12.65 28.37
C ALA A 27 -8.39 -11.79 27.72
N ILE A 28 -9.41 -12.42 27.12
CA ILE A 28 -10.58 -11.71 26.56
C ILE A 28 -11.28 -10.89 27.63
N ARG A 29 -11.45 -11.44 28.85
CA ARG A 29 -12.08 -10.71 29.96
C ARG A 29 -11.25 -9.52 30.40
N THR A 30 -9.93 -9.69 30.53
CA THR A 30 -9.00 -8.61 30.89
C THR A 30 -9.07 -7.46 29.87
N HIS A 31 -8.94 -7.79 28.58
CA HIS A 31 -9.04 -6.81 27.50
C HIS A 31 -10.41 -6.12 27.44
N ALA A 32 -11.50 -6.88 27.51
CA ALA A 32 -12.84 -6.31 27.49
C ALA A 32 -13.10 -5.36 28.67
N ASN A 33 -12.58 -5.69 29.86
CA ASN A 33 -12.68 -4.82 31.03
C ASN A 33 -11.83 -3.55 30.87
N ALA A 34 -10.63 -3.65 30.30
CA ALA A 34 -9.77 -2.49 30.01
C ALA A 34 -10.47 -1.54 29.04
N VAL A 35 -10.99 -2.06 27.91
CA VAL A 35 -11.76 -1.30 26.92
C VAL A 35 -13.01 -0.67 27.54
N ALA A 36 -13.80 -1.43 28.30
CA ALA A 36 -15.04 -0.95 28.92
C ALA A 36 -14.81 0.10 30.03
N SER A 37 -13.59 0.18 30.56
CA SER A 37 -13.21 1.16 31.59
C SER A 37 -12.67 2.47 31.00
N LEU A 38 -12.56 2.57 29.67
CA LEU A 38 -12.09 3.78 29.00
C LEU A 38 -13.07 4.95 29.22
N THR A 39 -12.51 6.09 29.59
CA THR A 39 -13.18 7.39 29.74
C THR A 39 -12.29 8.45 29.13
N SER A 40 -12.73 9.72 29.07
CA SER A 40 -11.92 10.82 28.55
C SER A 40 -10.64 11.09 29.35
N GLU A 41 -10.46 10.44 30.51
CA GLU A 41 -9.27 10.52 31.37
C GLU A 41 -8.55 9.15 31.51
N ALA A 42 -8.90 8.15 30.69
CA ALA A 42 -8.41 6.80 30.89
C ALA A 42 -6.92 6.61 30.57
N ASP A 43 -6.31 5.71 31.34
CA ASP A 43 -4.95 5.23 31.15
C ASP A 43 -4.90 4.27 29.95
N VAL A 44 -4.52 4.83 28.79
CA VAL A 44 -4.34 4.10 27.53
C VAL A 44 -3.27 3.00 27.67
N GLY A 45 -2.32 3.11 28.60
CA GLY A 45 -1.30 2.07 28.84
C GLY A 45 -1.90 0.74 29.32
N SER A 46 -2.96 0.80 30.12
CA SER A 46 -3.66 -0.41 30.59
C SER A 46 -4.44 -1.13 29.47
N LEU A 47 -4.84 -0.40 28.42
CA LEU A 47 -5.46 -0.97 27.23
C LEU A 47 -4.42 -1.73 26.39
N PHE A 48 -3.26 -1.13 26.13
CA PHE A 48 -2.19 -1.76 25.36
C PHE A 48 -1.69 -3.04 26.04
N LEU A 49 -1.41 -3.01 27.34
CA LEU A 49 -1.01 -4.20 28.09
C LEU A 49 -2.05 -5.33 28.03
N ALA A 50 -3.34 -4.99 28.06
CA ALA A 50 -4.41 -5.98 27.94
C ALA A 50 -4.57 -6.51 26.50
N GLY A 51 -4.15 -5.74 25.50
CA GLY A 51 -4.06 -6.17 24.10
C GLY A 51 -2.88 -7.11 23.86
N ASP A 52 -1.71 -6.79 24.40
CA ASP A 52 -0.48 -7.59 24.31
C ASP A 52 -0.67 -9.01 24.89
N GLU A 53 -1.53 -9.17 25.90
CA GLU A 53 -1.85 -10.47 26.49
C GLU A 53 -2.89 -11.28 25.68
N LEU A 54 -3.71 -10.62 24.84
CA LEU A 54 -4.82 -11.26 24.15
C LEU A 54 -4.38 -12.05 22.91
N LEU A 55 -3.51 -11.48 22.09
CA LEU A 55 -3.07 -12.09 20.84
C LEU A 55 -2.27 -13.40 21.06
N PRO A 56 -1.29 -13.47 21.98
CA PRO A 56 -0.58 -14.72 22.28
C PRO A 56 -1.51 -15.82 22.82
N ALA A 57 -2.50 -15.46 23.65
CA ALA A 57 -3.47 -16.42 24.18
C ALA A 57 -4.39 -16.99 23.09
N LEU A 58 -4.69 -16.20 22.06
CA LEU A 58 -5.47 -16.63 20.90
C LEU A 58 -4.67 -17.62 20.02
N ARG A 59 -3.37 -17.33 19.80
CA ARG A 59 -2.45 -18.22 19.07
C ARG A 59 -2.28 -19.57 19.77
N GLU A 60 -1.99 -19.57 21.07
CA GLU A 60 -1.83 -20.80 21.84
C GLU A 60 -3.10 -21.68 21.80
N TYR A 61 -4.29 -21.06 21.80
CA TYR A 61 -5.54 -21.80 21.61
C TYR A 61 -5.68 -22.39 20.21
N ALA A 62 -5.33 -21.63 19.17
CA ALA A 62 -5.35 -22.11 17.78
C ALA A 62 -4.37 -23.29 17.58
N ASP A 63 -3.14 -23.18 18.09
CA ASP A 63 -2.14 -24.23 18.03
C ASP A 63 -2.58 -25.49 18.78
N ALA A 64 -3.11 -25.33 20.00
CA ALA A 64 -3.64 -26.44 20.76
C ALA A 64 -4.83 -27.12 20.05
N GLN A 65 -5.62 -26.36 19.28
CA GLN A 65 -6.70 -26.89 18.44
C GLN A 65 -6.12 -27.70 17.26
N PHE A 66 -5.12 -27.16 16.56
CA PHE A 66 -4.44 -27.86 15.47
C PHE A 66 -3.83 -29.17 15.93
N ASP A 67 -3.05 -29.13 17.00
CA ASP A 67 -2.39 -30.29 17.62
C ASP A 67 -3.39 -31.38 18.00
N TYR A 68 -4.56 -30.98 18.51
CA TYR A 68 -5.56 -31.91 18.98
C TYR A 68 -6.40 -32.50 17.84
N THR A 69 -6.73 -31.71 16.82
CA THR A 69 -7.78 -32.04 15.84
C THR A 69 -7.28 -32.18 14.41
N GLY A 70 -6.12 -31.60 14.09
CA GLY A 70 -5.56 -31.49 12.75
C GLY A 70 -6.24 -30.41 11.92
N THR A 71 -7.01 -29.51 12.54
CA THR A 71 -7.72 -28.44 11.85
C THR A 71 -7.81 -27.17 12.70
N ASN A 72 -7.60 -26.03 12.06
CA ASN A 72 -7.76 -24.70 12.67
C ASN A 72 -9.15 -24.09 12.47
N TYR A 73 -10.09 -24.76 11.80
CA TYR A 73 -11.41 -24.18 11.57
C TYR A 73 -12.19 -23.91 12.88
N PRO A 74 -12.77 -22.70 13.09
CA PRO A 74 -12.88 -21.56 12.17
C PRO A 74 -11.76 -20.50 12.30
N LEU A 75 -10.79 -20.72 13.20
CA LEU A 75 -9.68 -19.82 13.46
C LEU A 75 -8.62 -19.79 12.36
N ASN A 76 -8.68 -20.68 11.37
CA ASN A 76 -7.85 -20.60 10.17
C ASN A 76 -8.07 -19.31 9.36
N ALA A 77 -9.14 -18.55 9.63
CA ALA A 77 -9.35 -17.21 9.08
C ALA A 77 -8.49 -16.14 9.77
N LEU A 78 -7.81 -16.50 10.87
CA LEU A 78 -6.83 -15.66 11.57
C LEU A 78 -5.41 -15.92 11.07
N ASP A 79 -5.15 -17.04 10.39
CA ASP A 79 -3.82 -17.33 9.81
C ASP A 79 -3.42 -16.20 8.82
N ASP A 80 -4.37 -15.66 8.05
CA ASP A 80 -4.17 -14.49 7.17
C ASP A 80 -3.87 -13.17 7.94
N LEU A 81 -4.16 -13.10 9.25
CA LEU A 81 -3.88 -11.94 10.12
C LEU A 81 -2.61 -12.14 10.97
N VAL A 82 -2.02 -13.35 10.94
CA VAL A 82 -0.97 -13.79 11.86
C VAL A 82 0.30 -14.20 11.11
N ASP A 83 0.20 -14.64 9.87
CA ASP A 83 1.34 -14.94 8.99
C ASP A 83 2.17 -13.67 8.60
N GLU A 84 1.75 -12.48 9.03
CA GLU A 84 2.56 -11.25 8.96
C GLU A 84 3.56 -11.10 10.13
N GLU A 85 3.54 -11.98 11.16
CA GLU A 85 4.36 -11.80 12.38
C GLU A 85 5.45 -12.87 12.64
N ASP A 86 5.57 -13.92 11.82
CA ASP A 86 6.56 -15.01 12.04
C ASP A 86 7.81 -14.93 11.12
N GLU A 87 8.07 -13.77 10.51
CA GLU A 87 9.46 -13.41 10.19
C GLU A 87 10.10 -12.82 11.45
N ASP A 88 11.23 -13.39 11.90
CA ASP A 88 12.11 -12.79 12.91
C ASP A 88 12.63 -11.41 12.43
N GLY A 89 11.76 -10.39 12.45
CA GLY A 89 12.02 -9.01 12.09
C GLY A 89 11.10 -8.14 12.94
N ASP A 90 11.72 -7.34 13.80
CA ASP A 90 11.14 -6.22 14.57
C ASP A 90 9.60 -6.18 14.72
N TRP A 91 9.15 -6.29 15.97
CA TRP A 91 7.96 -5.56 16.41
C TRP A 91 8.16 -4.07 16.10
N ASP A 92 7.76 -3.62 14.92
CA ASP A 92 7.54 -2.22 14.60
C ASP A 92 6.23 -1.79 15.28
N GLY A 93 6.30 -1.64 16.60
CA GLY A 93 5.28 -0.89 17.32
C GLY A 93 5.32 0.53 16.82
N ASP A 94 4.34 0.93 15.99
CA ASP A 94 4.41 2.15 15.19
C ASP A 94 5.75 2.24 14.44
N ASP A 95 5.80 1.93 13.14
CA ASP A 95 6.89 2.42 12.30
C ASP A 95 6.80 3.96 12.15
N ASP A 96 7.05 4.64 13.28
CA ASP A 96 7.62 5.97 13.39
C ASP A 96 9.17 5.85 13.32
N GLY A 97 9.70 4.75 12.76
CA GLY A 97 11.03 4.75 12.20
C GLY A 97 11.14 5.87 11.16
N PRO A 98 12.31 6.51 11.00
CA PRO A 98 12.43 7.59 10.04
C PRO A 98 12.17 7.05 8.63
N VAL A 99 11.05 7.46 8.02
CA VAL A 99 10.73 7.18 6.61
C VAL A 99 11.97 7.44 5.75
N VAL A 100 12.57 6.36 5.25
CA VAL A 100 13.86 6.42 4.53
C VAL A 100 13.68 7.02 3.13
N GLY A 101 12.47 6.87 2.57
CA GLY A 101 12.11 7.32 1.24
C GLY A 101 10.61 7.53 1.07
N VAL A 102 10.22 8.40 0.13
CA VAL A 102 8.82 8.59 -0.26
C VAL A 102 8.68 8.44 -1.77
N SER A 103 7.62 7.77 -2.19
CA SER A 103 7.20 7.70 -3.58
C SER A 103 5.98 8.59 -3.80
N ILE A 104 6.04 9.45 -4.82
CA ILE A 104 4.94 10.33 -5.22
C ILE A 104 4.43 9.87 -6.58
N LEU A 105 3.25 9.29 -6.58
CA LEU A 105 2.57 8.78 -7.76
C LEU A 105 1.52 9.80 -8.19
N ARG A 106 1.51 10.15 -9.47
CA ARG A 106 0.56 11.11 -10.05
C ARG A 106 -0.08 10.51 -11.28
N ARG A 107 -1.41 10.47 -11.29
CA ARG A 107 -2.20 10.22 -12.51
C ARG A 107 -3.04 11.45 -12.79
N HIS A 108 -2.96 11.95 -14.02
CA HIS A 108 -3.80 13.04 -14.50
C HIS A 108 -4.44 12.58 -15.81
N ASP A 109 -5.76 12.70 -15.88
CA ASP A 109 -6.55 12.32 -17.02
C ASP A 109 -6.92 13.58 -17.80
N TYR A 110 -6.66 13.58 -19.11
CA TYR A 110 -7.00 14.66 -20.02
C TYR A 110 -7.87 14.13 -21.16
N LEU A 111 -8.87 14.91 -21.57
CA LEU A 111 -9.56 14.69 -22.82
C LEU A 111 -8.77 15.38 -23.93
N VAL A 112 -8.45 14.64 -25.00
CA VAL A 112 -7.91 15.22 -26.23
C VAL A 112 -9.07 15.77 -27.06
N ALA A 113 -9.29 17.08 -26.97
CA ALA A 113 -10.34 17.78 -27.70
C ALA A 113 -9.90 18.14 -29.14
N ASP A 114 -8.61 18.39 -29.35
CA ASP A 114 -8.01 18.70 -30.66
C ASP A 114 -6.56 18.24 -30.72
N GLU A 115 -6.33 17.08 -31.32
CA GLU A 115 -5.00 16.46 -31.42
C GLU A 115 -4.00 17.30 -32.20
N GLU A 116 -4.41 17.98 -33.29
CA GLU A 116 -3.46 18.75 -34.11
C GLU A 116 -2.97 19.99 -33.37
N SER A 117 -3.83 20.60 -32.54
CA SER A 117 -3.43 21.69 -31.65
C SER A 117 -2.38 21.23 -30.62
N VAL A 118 -2.48 19.99 -30.12
CA VAL A 118 -1.48 19.40 -29.22
C VAL A 118 -0.17 19.13 -29.96
N LEU A 119 -0.22 18.54 -31.17
CA LEU A 119 0.97 18.31 -31.99
C LEU A 119 1.70 19.62 -32.31
N THR A 120 0.95 20.65 -32.68
CA THR A 120 1.49 22.00 -32.93
C THR A 120 2.16 22.56 -31.67
N SER A 121 1.54 22.41 -30.50
CA SER A 121 2.11 22.83 -29.22
C SER A 121 3.41 22.07 -28.89
N GLY A 122 3.46 20.77 -29.19
CA GLY A 122 4.66 19.93 -29.06
C GLY A 122 5.81 20.40 -29.95
N ARG A 123 5.54 20.70 -31.23
CA ARG A 123 6.56 21.25 -32.15
C ARG A 123 7.08 22.60 -31.69
N HIS A 124 6.20 23.45 -31.16
CA HIS A 124 6.61 24.71 -30.55
C HIS A 124 7.47 24.52 -29.29
N ALA A 125 7.16 23.52 -28.46
CA ALA A 125 7.96 23.18 -27.28
C ALA A 125 9.35 22.66 -27.67
N TYR A 126 9.42 21.73 -28.62
CA TYR A 126 10.68 21.21 -29.18
C TYR A 126 11.61 22.35 -29.60
N ARG A 127 11.11 23.32 -30.38
CA ARG A 127 11.92 24.45 -30.88
C ARG A 127 12.35 25.44 -29.80
N ARG A 128 11.74 25.42 -28.60
CA ARG A 128 12.25 26.18 -27.44
C ARG A 128 13.45 25.49 -26.81
N VAL A 129 13.44 24.17 -26.75
CA VAL A 129 14.56 23.36 -26.20
C VAL A 129 15.73 23.32 -27.19
N TRP A 130 15.42 23.22 -28.50
CA TRP A 130 16.39 23.11 -29.59
C TRP A 130 16.26 24.31 -30.55
N PRO A 131 16.75 25.50 -30.17
CA PRO A 131 16.53 26.74 -30.94
C PRO A 131 17.28 26.78 -32.29
N ASP A 132 18.31 25.96 -32.45
CA ASP A 132 19.09 25.85 -33.69
C ASP A 132 18.44 24.93 -34.74
N ASP A 133 17.46 24.11 -34.34
CA ASP A 133 16.74 23.21 -35.22
C ASP A 133 15.59 23.93 -35.96
N ASP A 134 15.32 23.49 -37.18
CA ASP A 134 14.29 24.08 -38.04
C ASP A 134 12.90 23.44 -37.84
N ALA A 135 11.93 23.89 -38.64
CA ALA A 135 10.57 23.37 -38.57
C ALA A 135 10.48 21.91 -39.04
N GLU A 136 11.31 21.50 -40.00
CA GLU A 136 11.30 20.14 -40.53
C GLU A 136 11.83 19.14 -39.47
N ALA A 137 12.85 19.54 -38.71
CA ALA A 137 13.31 18.77 -37.54
C ALA A 137 12.22 18.60 -36.47
N ALA A 138 11.47 19.67 -36.18
CA ALA A 138 10.36 19.60 -35.22
C ALA A 138 9.23 18.68 -35.72
N ASP A 139 8.90 18.72 -37.01
CA ASP A 139 7.91 17.83 -37.63
C ASP A 139 8.37 16.37 -37.63
N ALA A 140 9.67 16.12 -37.80
CA ALA A 140 10.26 14.79 -37.78
C ALA A 140 10.33 14.18 -36.37
N ASP A 141 10.41 15.01 -35.32
CA ASP A 141 10.44 14.55 -33.93
C ASP A 141 9.02 14.33 -33.34
N VAL A 142 8.11 15.27 -33.61
CA VAL A 142 6.75 15.28 -33.08
C VAL A 142 5.79 14.65 -34.08
N THR A 143 5.91 13.32 -34.22
CA THR A 143 5.15 12.51 -35.16
C THR A 143 3.80 12.02 -34.65
N ASP A 144 3.63 12.03 -33.33
CA ASP A 144 2.45 11.51 -32.63
C ASP A 144 2.22 12.23 -31.31
N LEU A 145 1.04 11.99 -30.72
CA LEU A 145 0.61 12.60 -29.47
C LEU A 145 1.60 12.34 -28.32
N GLY A 146 2.16 11.12 -28.22
CA GLY A 146 3.10 10.77 -27.14
C GLY A 146 4.37 11.61 -27.20
N ARG A 147 4.93 11.78 -28.40
CA ARG A 147 6.07 12.69 -28.63
C ARG A 147 5.73 14.14 -28.34
N ALA A 148 4.54 14.62 -28.74
CA ALA A 148 4.12 15.98 -28.46
C ALA A 148 4.04 16.27 -26.96
N LEU A 149 3.39 15.39 -26.19
CA LEU A 149 3.28 15.50 -24.74
C LEU A 149 4.65 15.47 -24.07
N TYR A 150 5.54 14.56 -24.51
CA TYR A 150 6.91 14.51 -24.02
C TYR A 150 7.66 15.81 -24.26
N GLN A 151 7.60 16.40 -25.46
CA GLN A 151 8.33 17.64 -25.76
C GLN A 151 7.81 18.83 -24.95
N ILE A 152 6.49 18.92 -24.72
CA ILE A 152 5.90 19.94 -23.85
C ILE A 152 6.43 19.77 -22.41
N ALA A 153 6.34 18.55 -21.88
CA ALA A 153 6.82 18.26 -20.53
C ALA A 153 8.33 18.44 -20.37
N HIS A 154 9.11 18.17 -21.42
CA HIS A 154 10.56 18.36 -21.42
C HIS A 154 10.95 19.84 -21.39
N ALA A 155 10.17 20.70 -22.05
CA ALA A 155 10.40 22.13 -22.07
C ALA A 155 9.97 22.81 -20.76
N ASP A 156 8.78 22.50 -20.25
CA ASP A 156 8.12 23.30 -19.21
C ASP A 156 7.62 22.48 -18.00
N GLY A 157 7.84 21.17 -17.98
CA GLY A 157 7.37 20.26 -16.93
C GLY A 157 5.97 19.68 -17.20
N TRP A 158 5.61 18.61 -16.48
CA TRP A 158 4.34 17.90 -16.67
C TRP A 158 3.11 18.72 -16.32
N ASP A 159 3.22 19.66 -15.39
CA ASP A 159 2.10 20.53 -14.99
C ASP A 159 1.71 21.51 -16.13
N ALA A 160 2.58 21.74 -17.12
CA ALA A 160 2.27 22.60 -18.28
C ALA A 160 1.18 22.03 -19.19
N LEU A 161 0.86 20.73 -19.06
CA LEU A 161 -0.20 20.09 -19.85
C LEU A 161 -1.60 20.66 -19.54
N ASP A 162 -1.80 21.25 -18.37
CA ASP A 162 -3.06 21.90 -17.96
C ASP A 162 -3.45 23.08 -18.86
N ASP A 163 -2.46 23.72 -19.50
CA ASP A 163 -2.64 24.93 -20.31
C ASP A 163 -2.50 24.66 -21.83
N VAL A 164 -2.36 23.41 -22.25
CA VAL A 164 -2.13 23.06 -23.66
C VAL A 164 -3.43 23.14 -24.46
N ALA A 165 -3.39 23.91 -25.56
CA ALA A 165 -4.49 23.96 -26.50
C ALA A 165 -4.78 22.56 -27.08
N GLY A 166 -6.03 22.12 -26.97
CA GLY A 166 -6.47 20.80 -27.42
C GLY A 166 -6.47 19.73 -26.33
N LEU A 167 -5.99 20.03 -25.12
CA LEU A 167 -6.18 19.21 -23.93
C LEU A 167 -7.19 19.87 -22.99
N GLU A 168 -8.10 19.07 -22.46
CA GLU A 168 -8.99 19.47 -21.37
C GLU A 168 -8.70 18.59 -20.15
N PRO A 169 -8.22 19.16 -19.02
CA PRO A 169 -8.04 18.41 -17.79
C PRO A 169 -9.37 17.86 -17.29
N VAL A 170 -9.43 16.56 -16.99
CA VAL A 170 -10.63 15.87 -16.48
C VAL A 170 -10.55 15.65 -14.98
N GLY A 171 -9.38 15.25 -14.49
CA GLY A 171 -9.16 15.03 -13.07
C GLY A 171 -7.80 14.38 -12.84
N GLY A 172 -7.44 14.21 -11.57
CA GLY A 172 -6.20 13.58 -11.20
C GLY A 172 -6.23 12.97 -9.82
N VAL A 173 -5.24 12.14 -9.54
CA VAL A 173 -4.97 11.59 -8.22
C VAL A 173 -3.49 11.69 -7.94
N VAL A 174 -3.17 12.13 -6.73
CA VAL A 174 -1.83 12.09 -6.16
C VAL A 174 -1.84 11.13 -4.97
N ILE A 175 -0.94 10.15 -5.01
CA ILE A 175 -0.72 9.20 -3.93
C ILE A 175 0.71 9.39 -3.44
N ILE A 176 0.88 9.54 -2.14
CA ILE A 176 2.18 9.56 -1.46
C ILE A 176 2.23 8.33 -0.57
N ARG A 177 3.28 7.53 -0.70
CA ARG A 177 3.51 6.32 0.09
C ARG A 177 4.92 6.28 0.64
N PRO A 178 5.18 5.54 1.74
CA PRO A 178 6.53 5.23 2.14
C PRO A 178 7.18 4.35 1.06
N ALA A 179 8.49 4.44 0.95
CA ALA A 179 9.27 3.67 -0.01
C ALA A 179 10.55 3.17 0.65
N ASP A 180 10.57 1.87 0.92
CA ASP A 180 11.74 1.17 1.48
C ASP A 180 12.82 0.97 0.42
N GLU A 181 12.39 0.86 -0.85
CA GLU A 181 13.27 0.86 -2.02
C GLU A 181 12.98 2.09 -2.90
N LEU A 182 14.00 2.92 -3.09
CA LEU A 182 13.95 4.07 -3.99
C LEU A 182 14.29 3.66 -5.42
N LEU A 183 13.69 4.35 -6.40
CA LEU A 183 13.98 4.13 -7.81
C LEU A 183 15.49 4.27 -8.09
N GLY A 184 16.13 3.15 -8.44
CA GLY A 184 17.50 3.09 -8.92
C GLY A 184 17.62 3.43 -10.41
N ASP A 185 18.86 3.52 -10.87
CA ASP A 185 19.21 3.77 -12.28
C ASP A 185 18.78 2.62 -13.21
N ASP A 186 18.58 1.42 -12.66
CA ASP A 186 18.12 0.24 -13.40
C ASP A 186 16.59 0.22 -13.48
N PRO A 187 16.00 0.18 -14.69
CA PRO A 187 14.56 0.00 -14.85
C PRO A 187 14.09 -1.44 -14.64
N GLU A 188 14.98 -2.43 -14.64
CA GLU A 188 14.61 -3.84 -14.42
C GLU A 188 14.20 -4.06 -12.95
N GLY A 189 12.99 -4.58 -12.72
CA GLY A 189 12.45 -4.86 -11.38
C GLY A 189 11.46 -3.82 -10.82
N ARG A 190 11.15 -2.76 -11.57
CA ARG A 190 10.12 -1.79 -11.16
C ARG A 190 8.74 -2.45 -11.15
N GLU A 191 7.93 -2.13 -10.14
CA GLU A 191 6.53 -2.55 -10.04
C GLU A 191 5.78 -2.26 -11.35
N GLU A 192 5.07 -3.25 -11.88
CA GLU A 192 4.33 -3.10 -13.15
C GLU A 192 3.03 -2.30 -12.98
N ASP A 193 2.37 -2.40 -11.83
CA ASP A 193 1.17 -1.62 -11.49
C ASP A 193 1.46 -0.63 -10.37
N LEU A 194 1.92 0.55 -10.77
CA LEU A 194 2.29 1.63 -9.87
C LEU A 194 1.12 2.22 -9.08
N PHE A 195 -0.14 1.86 -9.35
CA PHE A 195 -1.32 2.41 -8.66
C PHE A 195 -2.13 1.35 -7.90
N ALA A 196 -1.82 0.05 -8.03
CA ALA A 196 -2.46 -1.01 -7.26
C ALA A 196 -1.75 -1.19 -5.92
N HIS A 197 -2.30 -0.59 -4.86
CA HIS A 197 -1.78 -0.69 -3.50
C HIS A 197 -2.93 -0.88 -2.51
N ASP A 198 -2.65 -1.51 -1.37
CA ASP A 198 -3.58 -1.57 -0.26
C ASP A 198 -3.68 -0.19 0.41
N ASP A 199 -4.91 0.24 0.75
CA ASP A 199 -5.19 1.59 1.28
C ASP A 199 -4.41 1.89 2.58
N ASP A 200 -4.03 0.84 3.31
CA ASP A 200 -3.28 0.92 4.57
C ASP A 200 -1.81 1.33 4.38
N SER A 201 -1.28 1.29 3.15
CA SER A 201 0.10 1.67 2.79
C SER A 201 0.25 3.13 2.32
N ILE A 202 -0.84 3.92 2.34
CA ILE A 202 -0.88 5.28 1.78
C ILE A 202 -0.65 6.32 2.88
N LEU A 203 0.42 7.12 2.76
CA LEU A 203 0.66 8.28 3.64
C LEU A 203 -0.34 9.41 3.35
N PHE A 204 -0.63 9.66 2.08
CA PHE A 204 -1.54 10.71 1.67
C PHE A 204 -2.15 10.44 0.30
N ARG A 205 -3.44 10.74 0.18
CA ARG A 205 -4.18 10.69 -1.08
C ARG A 205 -4.90 12.02 -1.31
N LEU A 206 -4.76 12.57 -2.50
CA LEU A 206 -5.54 13.70 -2.98
C LEU A 206 -6.18 13.34 -4.32
N ASP A 207 -7.52 13.33 -4.35
CA ASP A 207 -8.29 13.26 -5.58
C ASP A 207 -8.66 14.68 -6.03
N ASP A 208 -8.13 15.10 -7.18
CA ASP A 208 -8.54 16.35 -7.87
C ASP A 208 -9.66 16.01 -8.86
N VAL A 209 -10.90 16.11 -8.40
CA VAL A 209 -12.08 15.93 -9.24
C VAL A 209 -12.47 17.28 -9.81
N ARG A 210 -12.15 17.51 -11.09
CA ARG A 210 -12.62 18.71 -11.81
C ARG A 210 -14.03 18.45 -12.33
N ILE A 211 -15.03 18.90 -11.57
CA ILE A 211 -16.45 18.81 -11.97
C ILE A 211 -16.66 19.66 -13.22
N ARG A 212 -17.14 19.03 -14.29
CA ARG A 212 -17.48 19.66 -15.57
C ARG A 212 -18.80 20.42 -15.53
#